data_AF-A0A3D1AFA9-F1
#
_entry.id   AF-A0A3D1AFA9-F1
#
_cell.length_a   1.000
_cell.length_b   1.000
_cell.length_c   1.000
_cell.angle_alpha   90.00
_cell.angle_beta   90.00
_cell.angle_gamma   90.00
#
_symmetry.space_group_name_H-M   'P 1'
#
loop_
_entity.id
_entity.type
_entity.pdbx_description
1 polymer ?
#
loop_
_entity_poly.entity_id
_entity_poly.type
_entity_poly.pdbx_seq_one_letter_code
_entity_poly.pdbx_strand_id
1 'polypeptide(L)'
;AYDEMELDTIGDRKTALFIVISDTDDTYNFIAALMYSQLFDLLCSRADNKYGGRLPVHVRCLLDEFANIGQIPRFDKLIATIRSREISACVILQAQSQLKSIYKDAAETITGNMDARLFLGGSEKTTLKDINESIG
;
A
#
# COMPACT_ATOMS: atom_id res chain seq x y z
N ALA A 1 21.35 -3.58 16.15
CA ALA A 1 20.32 -2.60 16.52
C ALA A 1 19.02 -3.38 16.66
N TYR A 2 18.44 -3.39 17.86
CA TYR A 2 17.20 -4.10 18.15
C TYR A 2 16.06 -3.23 17.60
N ASP A 3 15.16 -3.81 16.81
CA ASP A 3 13.96 -3.11 16.33
C ASP A 3 12.97 -3.02 17.49
N GLU A 4 12.71 -1.82 18.03
CA GLU A 4 11.76 -1.61 19.13
C GLU A 4 10.31 -1.60 18.66
N MET A 5 10.04 -1.47 17.36
CA MET A 5 8.68 -1.38 16.83
C MET A 5 8.05 -2.75 16.55
N GLU A 6 8.83 -3.84 16.62
CA GLU A 6 8.37 -5.22 16.37
C GLU A 6 7.54 -5.37 15.08
N LEU A 7 7.90 -4.63 14.01
CA LEU A 7 7.12 -4.55 12.77
C LEU A 7 6.96 -5.91 12.08
N ASP A 8 7.97 -6.76 12.23
CA ASP A 8 7.96 -8.14 11.79
C ASP A 8 6.87 -8.96 12.51
N THR A 9 6.55 -8.68 13.77
CA THR A 9 5.57 -9.45 14.55
C THR A 9 4.11 -9.13 14.23
N ILE A 10 3.82 -8.11 13.43
CA ILE A 10 2.44 -7.68 13.13
C ILE A 10 1.62 -8.81 12.50
N GLY A 11 2.26 -9.69 11.73
CA GLY A 11 1.63 -10.88 11.13
C GLY A 11 1.53 -12.10 12.05
N ASP A 12 2.15 -12.09 13.23
CA ASP A 12 2.17 -13.23 14.17
C ASP A 12 0.93 -13.29 15.05
N ARG A 13 0.45 -12.12 15.46
CA ARG A 13 -0.66 -11.94 16.39
C ARG A 13 -1.48 -10.73 15.96
N LYS A 14 -2.76 -10.69 16.35
CA LYS A 14 -3.63 -9.55 16.05
C LYS A 14 -3.02 -8.25 16.59
N THR A 15 -2.65 -7.36 15.68
CA THR A 15 -1.95 -6.11 15.96
C THR A 15 -2.54 -5.02 15.08
N ALA A 16 -2.65 -3.80 15.60
CA ALA A 16 -3.02 -2.61 14.85
C ALA A 16 -1.89 -1.58 14.94
N LEU A 17 -1.37 -1.15 13.79
CA LEU A 17 -0.36 -0.11 13.67
C LEU A 17 -0.99 1.12 13.04
N PHE A 18 -0.82 2.28 13.67
CA PHE A 18 -1.28 3.56 13.15
C PHE A 18 -0.08 4.42 12.81
N ILE A 19 0.00 4.85 11.55
CA ILE A 19 1.04 5.76 11.07
C ILE A 19 0.35 7.09 10.80
N VAL A 20 0.68 8.10 11.60
CA VAL A 20 0.09 9.44 11.50
C VAL A 20 1.14 10.36 10.91
N ILE A 21 0.89 10.83 9.68
CA ILE A 21 1.72 11.82 8.99
C ILE A 21 1.03 13.19 9.04
N SER A 22 1.83 14.25 8.97
CA SER A 22 1.30 15.60 8.83
C SER A 22 0.74 15.79 7.41
N ASP A 23 -0.42 16.42 7.32
CA ASP A 23 -1.04 16.82 6.05
C ASP A 23 -0.39 18.09 5.46
N THR A 24 0.27 18.87 6.31
CA THR A 24 0.78 20.22 6.00
C THR A 24 2.30 20.30 5.91
N ASP A 25 3.02 19.31 6.45
CA ASP A 25 4.47 19.25 6.45
C ASP A 25 4.95 17.97 5.75
N ASP A 26 5.43 18.13 4.52
CA ASP A 26 5.90 17.04 3.67
C ASP A 26 7.34 16.60 3.97
N THR A 27 8.04 17.31 4.86
CA THR A 27 9.45 17.08 5.20
C THR A 27 9.72 15.64 5.65
N TYR A 28 8.74 15.00 6.31
CA TYR A 28 8.90 13.67 6.92
C TYR A 28 8.20 12.54 6.16
N ASN A 29 7.55 12.81 5.02
CA ASN A 29 6.81 11.79 4.27
C ASN A 29 7.73 10.65 3.79
N PHE A 30 8.98 10.97 3.49
CA PHE A 30 9.98 9.95 3.13
C PHE A 30 10.23 8.92 4.25
N ILE A 31 10.09 9.31 5.52
CA ILE A 31 10.25 8.40 6.66
C ILE A 31 9.11 7.39 6.68
N ALA A 32 7.87 7.86 6.45
CA ALA A 32 6.71 6.98 6.33
C ALA A 32 6.86 6.01 5.15
N ALA A 33 7.29 6.51 3.98
CA ALA A 33 7.55 5.65 2.82
C ALA A 33 8.64 4.59 3.08
N LEU A 34 9.72 4.96 3.78
CA LEU A 34 10.78 4.03 4.18
C LEU A 34 10.27 2.99 5.19
N MET A 35 9.49 3.41 6.19
CA MET A 35 8.88 2.52 7.17
C MET A 35 7.98 1.49 6.48
N TYR A 36 7.12 1.91 5.53
CA TYR A 36 6.31 0.98 4.76
C TYR A 36 7.14 0.00 3.95
N SER A 37 8.22 0.46 3.29
CA SER A 37 9.13 -0.43 2.58
C SER A 37 9.72 -1.50 3.50
N GLN A 38 10.19 -1.09 4.68
CA GLN A 38 10.73 -2.02 5.68
C GLN A 38 9.67 -2.97 6.21
N LEU A 39 8.47 -2.48 6.50
CA LEU A 39 7.33 -3.29 6.95
C LEU A 39 7.02 -4.40 5.93
N PHE A 40 6.87 -4.06 4.64
CA PHE A 40 6.60 -5.06 3.62
C PHE A 40 7.73 -6.08 3.48
N ASP A 41 8.99 -5.65 3.50
CA ASP A 41 10.13 -6.55 3.38
C ASP A 41 10.23 -7.50 4.60
N LEU A 42 10.03 -6.99 5.82
CA LEU A 42 10.04 -7.77 7.05
C LEU A 42 8.89 -8.79 7.10
N LEU A 43 7.68 -8.37 6.74
CA LEU A 43 6.52 -9.26 6.69
C LEU A 43 6.69 -10.34 5.63
N CYS A 44 7.23 -10.00 4.46
CA CYS A 44 7.52 -10.99 3.41
C CYS A 44 8.57 -11.99 3.88
N SER A 45 9.68 -11.51 4.44
CA SER A 45 10.75 -12.35 4.99
C SER A 45 10.23 -13.26 6.10
N ARG A 46 9.36 -12.76 6.97
CA ARG A 46 8.79 -13.56 8.05
C ARG A 46 7.80 -14.61 7.53
N ALA A 47 6.97 -14.29 6.56
CA ALA A 47 6.10 -15.25 5.90
C ALA A 47 6.92 -16.40 5.32
N ASP A 48 7.97 -16.09 4.55
CA ASP A 48 8.79 -17.08 3.84
C ASP A 48 9.65 -17.92 4.81
N ASN A 49 10.35 -17.28 5.75
CA ASN A 49 11.35 -17.96 6.60
C ASN A 49 10.77 -18.63 7.85
N LYS A 50 9.68 -18.09 8.43
CA LYS A 50 9.10 -18.59 9.68
C LYS A 50 7.87 -19.46 9.48
N TYR A 51 7.04 -19.13 8.49
CA TYR A 51 5.73 -19.78 8.30
C TYR A 51 5.58 -20.52 6.96
N GLY A 52 6.67 -20.66 6.19
CA GLY A 52 6.65 -21.44 4.96
C GLY A 52 5.84 -20.81 3.82
N GLY A 53 5.72 -19.48 3.82
CA GLY A 53 5.19 -18.68 2.72
C GLY A 53 3.92 -17.89 3.02
N ARG A 54 3.27 -18.04 4.18
CA ARG A 54 2.06 -17.29 4.55
C ARG A 54 2.05 -16.88 6.03
N LEU A 55 1.71 -15.63 6.32
CA LEU A 55 1.53 -15.19 7.70
C LEU A 55 0.31 -15.85 8.35
N PRO A 56 0.35 -16.18 9.65
CA PRO A 56 -0.77 -16.80 10.35
C PRO A 56 -1.94 -15.82 10.56
N VAL A 57 -1.68 -14.51 10.62
CA VAL A 57 -2.69 -13.46 10.66
C VAL A 57 -2.56 -12.59 9.41
N HIS A 58 -3.68 -12.39 8.71
CA HIS A 58 -3.73 -11.54 7.52
C HIS A 58 -3.40 -10.09 7.88
N VAL A 59 -2.38 -9.52 7.23
CA VAL A 59 -2.00 -8.12 7.42
C VAL A 59 -2.60 -7.28 6.31
N ARG A 60 -3.54 -6.40 6.66
CA ARG A 60 -4.16 -5.46 5.72
C ARG A 60 -3.65 -4.04 5.98
N CYS A 61 -2.94 -3.50 5.00
CA CYS A 61 -2.51 -2.11 5.01
C CYS A 61 -3.62 -1.21 4.43
N LEU A 62 -4.15 -0.31 5.26
CA LEU A 62 -5.07 0.74 4.80
C LEU A 62 -4.26 2.01 4.58
N LEU A 63 -3.96 2.29 3.32
CA LEU A 63 -3.14 3.43 2.94
C LEU A 63 -4.05 4.59 2.57
N ASP A 64 -4.55 5.24 3.62
CA ASP A 64 -5.30 6.49 3.48
C ASP A 64 -4.37 7.59 2.97
N GLU A 65 -4.91 8.47 2.14
CA GLU A 65 -4.20 9.61 1.58
C GLU A 65 -2.84 9.20 0.97
N PHE A 66 -2.83 8.11 0.21
CA PHE A 66 -1.61 7.50 -0.35
C PHE A 66 -0.72 8.49 -1.12
N ALA A 67 -1.34 9.54 -1.68
CA ALA A 67 -0.65 10.62 -2.34
C ALA A 67 0.33 11.39 -1.42
N ASN A 68 -0.04 11.57 -0.15
CA ASN A 68 0.75 12.31 0.83
C ASN A 68 1.93 11.49 1.36
N ILE A 69 1.79 10.16 1.47
CA ILE A 69 2.92 9.28 1.86
C ILE A 69 4.09 9.42 0.87
N GLY A 70 3.79 9.70 -0.41
CA GLY A 70 4.76 9.77 -1.49
C GLY A 70 5.09 8.40 -2.07
N GLN A 71 6.27 8.27 -2.67
CA GLN A 71 6.65 7.05 -3.37
C GLN A 71 7.20 6.00 -2.41
N ILE A 72 6.41 4.96 -2.13
CA ILE A 72 6.92 3.72 -1.51
C ILE A 72 7.78 2.99 -2.55
N PRO A 73 9.06 2.71 -2.26
CA PRO A 73 9.96 2.01 -3.18
C PRO A 73 9.42 0.64 -3.62
N ARG A 74 9.47 0.36 -4.93
CA ARG A 74 9.09 -0.93 -5.55
C ARG A 74 7.65 -1.39 -5.26
N PHE A 75 6.74 -0.47 -4.92
CA PHE A 75 5.37 -0.79 -4.56
C PHE A 75 4.62 -1.58 -5.65
N ASP A 76 4.89 -1.29 -6.93
CA ASP A 76 4.42 -2.00 -8.11
C ASP A 76 4.76 -3.51 -8.10
N LYS A 77 5.95 -3.87 -7.61
CA LYS A 77 6.38 -5.28 -7.47
C LYS A 77 5.86 -5.90 -6.18
N LEU A 78 5.78 -5.11 -5.11
CA LEU A 78 5.25 -5.57 -3.83
C LEU A 78 3.78 -5.96 -3.97
N ILE A 79 2.93 -5.11 -4.53
CA ILE A 79 1.49 -5.38 -4.63
C ILE A 79 1.17 -6.67 -5.38
N ALA A 80 1.99 -7.03 -6.38
CA ALA A 80 1.84 -8.27 -7.14
C ALA A 80 2.25 -9.54 -6.35
N THR A 81 3.10 -9.41 -5.33
CA THR A 81 3.75 -10.56 -4.64
C THR A 81 3.30 -10.75 -3.20
N ILE A 82 2.76 -9.72 -2.56
CA ILE A 82 2.36 -9.76 -1.14
C ILE A 82 1.11 -10.62 -0.91
N ARG A 83 0.24 -10.77 -1.91
CA ARG A 83 -1.01 -11.54 -1.83
C ARG A 83 -0.78 -13.00 -1.41
N SER A 84 0.25 -13.64 -1.97
CA SER A 84 0.54 -15.05 -1.66
C SER A 84 1.01 -15.26 -0.22
N ARG A 85 1.39 -14.18 0.48
CA ARG A 85 1.95 -14.15 1.83
C ARG A 85 0.94 -13.74 2.92
N GLU A 86 -0.35 -13.69 2.58
CA GLU A 86 -1.41 -13.20 3.47
C GLU A 86 -1.25 -11.72 3.86
N ILE A 87 -0.80 -10.91 2.90
CA ILE A 87 -0.70 -9.46 3.04
C ILE A 87 -1.52 -8.79 1.92
N SER A 88 -2.32 -7.79 2.27
CA SER A 88 -3.07 -6.98 1.31
C SER A 88 -2.87 -5.49 1.54
N ALA A 89 -3.07 -4.69 0.49
CA ALA A 89 -3.08 -3.23 0.60
C ALA A 89 -4.36 -2.67 -0.01
N CYS A 90 -4.92 -1.66 0.64
CA CYS A 90 -6.03 -0.87 0.13
C CYS A 90 -5.53 0.57 -0.01
N VAL A 91 -5.35 0.99 -1.26
CA VAL A 91 -4.89 2.33 -1.60
C VAL A 91 -6.10 3.23 -1.77
N ILE A 92 -6.19 4.29 -0.96
CA ILE A 92 -7.29 5.25 -0.98
C ILE A 92 -6.76 6.54 -1.63
N LEU A 93 -7.45 6.98 -2.67
CA LEU A 93 -7.07 8.12 -3.51
C LEU A 93 -8.30 8.98 -3.80
N GLN A 94 -8.09 10.28 -3.93
CA GLN A 94 -9.14 11.22 -4.35
C GLN A 94 -9.31 11.22 -5.88
N ALA A 95 -8.21 11.02 -6.60
CA ALA A 95 -8.17 11.03 -8.05
C ALA A 95 -7.09 10.05 -8.57
N GLN A 96 -7.33 9.38 -9.71
CA GLN A 96 -6.32 8.49 -10.28
C GLN A 96 -5.07 9.23 -10.75
N SER A 97 -5.19 10.52 -11.08
CA SER A 97 -4.05 11.38 -11.43
C SER A 97 -3.01 11.50 -10.31
N GLN A 98 -3.41 11.38 -9.04
CA GLN A 98 -2.46 11.37 -7.90
C GLN A 98 -1.56 10.13 -7.92
N LEU A 99 -2.10 8.96 -8.29
CA LEU A 99 -1.29 7.76 -8.43
C LEU A 99 -0.33 7.90 -9.63
N LYS A 100 -0.82 8.45 -10.75
CA LYS A 100 -0.02 8.70 -11.96
C LYS A 100 1.09 9.73 -11.72
N SER A 101 0.88 10.76 -10.91
CA SER A 101 1.93 11.75 -10.63
C SER A 101 3.10 11.16 -9.84
N ILE A 102 2.82 10.23 -8.92
CA ILE A 102 3.84 9.60 -8.06
C ILE A 102 4.54 8.44 -8.77
N TYR A 103 3.78 7.54 -9.41
CA TYR A 103 4.29 6.29 -9.96
C TYR A 103 4.47 6.29 -11.48
N LYS A 104 4.01 7.35 -12.17
CA LYS A 104 4.11 7.49 -13.63
C LYS A 104 3.57 6.22 -14.33
N ASP A 105 4.36 5.60 -15.20
CA ASP A 105 3.99 4.39 -15.94
C ASP A 105 3.67 3.19 -15.02
N ALA A 106 4.25 3.14 -13.82
CA ALA A 106 3.98 2.07 -12.86
C ALA A 106 2.58 2.17 -12.21
N ALA A 107 1.90 3.32 -12.32
CA ALA A 107 0.54 3.50 -11.79
C ALA A 107 -0.46 2.53 -12.44
N GLU A 108 -0.31 2.24 -13.73
CA GLU A 108 -1.16 1.27 -14.43
C GLU A 108 -0.95 -0.15 -13.90
N THR A 109 0.31 -0.51 -13.63
CA THR A 109 0.67 -1.81 -13.05
C THR A 109 0.10 -1.96 -11.63
N ILE A 110 0.19 -0.91 -10.81
CA ILE A 110 -0.39 -0.91 -9.46
C ILE A 110 -1.91 -1.10 -9.56
N THR A 111 -2.59 -0.30 -10.37
CA THR A 111 -4.04 -0.34 -10.54
C THR A 111 -4.53 -1.66 -11.15
N GLY A 112 -3.71 -2.29 -12.01
CA GLY A 112 -3.98 -3.60 -12.61
C GLY A 112 -3.85 -4.76 -11.63
N ASN A 113 -3.02 -4.63 -10.59
CA ASN A 113 -2.89 -5.63 -9.52
C ASN A 113 -3.93 -5.47 -8.40
N MET A 114 -4.79 -4.44 -8.45
CA MET A 114 -5.87 -4.24 -7.48
C MET A 114 -7.13 -4.97 -7.95
N ASP A 115 -7.49 -6.05 -7.24
CA ASP A 115 -8.64 -6.90 -7.58
C ASP A 115 -10.01 -6.19 -7.45
N ALA A 116 -10.10 -5.17 -6.60
CA ALA A 116 -11.35 -4.47 -6.31
C ALA A 116 -11.14 -2.95 -6.36
N ARG A 117 -12.14 -2.25 -6.91
CA ARG A 117 -12.20 -0.78 -6.92
C ARG A 117 -13.52 -0.34 -6.32
N LEU A 118 -13.45 0.58 -5.37
CA LEU A 118 -14.62 1.24 -4.79
C LEU A 118 -14.59 2.71 -5.23
N PHE A 119 -15.59 3.11 -5.99
CA PHE A 119 -15.75 4.50 -6.41
C PHE A 119 -16.88 5.15 -5.62
N LEU A 120 -16.54 6.23 -4.90
CA LEU A 120 -17.47 6.95 -4.04
C LEU A 120 -17.96 8.28 -4.65
N GLY A 121 -17.61 8.54 -5.91
CA GLY A 121 -17.84 9.81 -6.59
C GLY A 121 -16.54 10.58 -6.83
N GLY A 122 -16.59 11.54 -7.75
CA GLY A 122 -15.45 12.35 -8.14
C GLY A 122 -15.81 13.34 -9.24
N SER A 123 -15.05 14.42 -9.36
CA SER A 123 -15.24 15.46 -10.38
C SER A 123 -14.26 15.35 -11.56
N GLU A 124 -13.23 14.50 -11.45
CA GLU A 124 -12.21 14.35 -12.48
C GLU A 124 -12.75 13.56 -13.67
N LYS A 125 -12.87 14.24 -14.82
CA LYS A 125 -13.46 13.67 -16.05
C LYS A 125 -12.75 12.42 -16.56
N THR A 126 -11.42 12.35 -16.41
CA THR A 126 -10.60 11.19 -16.82
C THR A 126 -10.93 9.98 -15.96
N THR A 127 -10.89 10.11 -14.63
CA THR A 127 -11.28 9.03 -13.70
C THR A 127 -12.73 8.59 -13.93
N LEU A 128 -13.67 9.53 -14.13
CA LEU A 128 -15.06 9.19 -14.44
C LEU A 128 -15.20 8.40 -15.74
N LYS A 129 -14.47 8.78 -16.78
CA LYS A 129 -14.47 8.09 -18.07
C LYS A 129 -13.87 6.68 -17.94
N ASP A 130 -12.72 6.55 -17.29
CA ASP A 130 -12.06 5.26 -17.07
C ASP A 130 -12.94 4.28 -16.29
N ILE A 131 -13.66 4.78 -15.26
CA ILE A 131 -14.58 3.98 -14.47
C ILE A 131 -15.80 3.57 -15.29
N ASN A 132 -16.38 4.50 -16.06
CA ASN A 132 -17.52 4.21 -16.93
C ASN A 132 -17.15 3.12 -17.97
N GLU A 133 -16.00 3.25 -18.63
CA GLU A 133 -15.51 2.24 -19.58
C GLU A 133 -15.23 0.88 -18.92
N SER A 134 -14.83 0.87 -17.63
CA SER A 134 -14.56 -0.38 -16.91
C SER A 134 -15.81 -1.13 -16.44
N ILE A 135 -16.96 -0.44 -16.30
CA ILE A 135 -18.22 -1.02 -15.81
C ILE A 135 -19.10 -1.49 -16.99
N GLY A 136 -18.94 -0.89 -18.18
CA GLY A 136 -19.68 -1.22 -19.39
C GLY A 136 -20.78 -0.23 -19.70
#